data_AF-A0A1L5F9V8-F1
#
_entry.id   AF-A0A1L5F9V8-F1
#
_cell.length_a   1.000
_cell.length_b   1.000
_cell.length_c   1.000
_cell.angle_alpha   90.00
_cell.angle_beta   90.00
_cell.angle_gamma   90.00
#
_symmetry.space_group_name_H-M   'P 1'
#
loop_
_entity.id
_entity.type
_entity.pdbx_description
1 polymer ?
#
loop_
_entity_poly.entity_id
_entity_poly.type
_entity_poly.pdbx_seq_one_letter_code
_entity_poly.pdbx_strand_id
1 'polypeptide(L)' 'MFYYGKNAQFLIDREQLAFPIRAKYDEVDYPTIFAKPIKITTQTLESNANCIEMVKFKLPTLL' A
#
# COMPACT_ATOMS: atom_id res chain seq x y z
N MET A 1 -7.26 25.71 3.13
CA MET A 1 -5.88 25.49 2.65
C MET A 1 -5.94 24.39 1.60
N PHE A 2 -5.94 24.75 0.31
CA PHE A 2 -6.08 23.78 -0.79
C PHE A 2 -4.73 23.07 -1.01
N TYR A 3 -4.69 21.76 -0.75
CA TYR A 3 -3.53 20.93 -1.07
C TYR A 3 -3.56 20.63 -2.57
N TYR A 4 -3.11 21.58 -3.38
CA TYR A 4 -2.73 21.26 -4.76
C TYR A 4 -1.55 20.30 -4.67
N GLY A 5 -1.72 19.08 -5.17
CA GLY A 5 -0.68 18.06 -5.16
C GLY A 5 0.63 18.64 -5.68
N LYS A 6 1.70 18.53 -4.90
CA LYS A 6 3.02 19.00 -5.30
C LYS A 6 3.40 18.24 -6.57
N ASN A 7 3.83 18.95 -7.61
CA ASN A 7 4.39 18.46 -8.87
C ASN A 7 4.75 16.96 -8.84
N ALA A 8 3.87 16.12 -9.39
CA ALA A 8 4.01 14.67 -9.45
C ALA A 8 5.03 14.28 -10.54
N GLN A 9 6.28 14.67 -10.33
CA GLN A 9 7.40 14.30 -11.18
C GLN A 9 7.97 12.97 -10.67
N PHE A 10 8.16 12.03 -11.59
CA PHE A 10 8.88 10.79 -11.29
C PHE A 10 10.37 11.07 -11.31
N LEU A 11 11.08 10.57 -10.30
CA LEU A 11 12.53 10.54 -10.25
C LEU A 11 12.98 9.08 -10.31
N ILE A 12 14.05 8.81 -11.06
CA ILE A 12 14.56 7.45 -11.27
C ILE A 12 15.41 7.01 -10.05
N ASP A 13 16.04 7.99 -9.41
CA ASP A 13 17.07 7.86 -8.40
C ASP A 13 16.55 7.98 -6.97
N ARG A 14 15.32 8.48 -6.77
CA ARG A 14 14.70 8.59 -5.45
C ARG A 14 13.18 8.54 -5.51
N GLU A 15 12.58 8.06 -4.44
CA GLU A 15 11.14 8.16 -4.24
C GLU A 15 10.71 9.62 -4.04
N GLN A 16 9.56 9.98 -4.61
CA GLN A 16 8.92 11.27 -4.41
C GLN A 16 7.42 11.09 -4.22
N LEU A 17 6.94 11.28 -2.98
CA LEU A 17 5.52 11.23 -2.66
C LEU A 17 4.83 12.54 -3.09
N ALA A 18 3.66 12.42 -3.72
CA ALA A 18 2.82 13.56 -4.08
C ALA A 18 2.26 14.31 -2.85
N PHE A 19 2.20 13.63 -1.70
CA PHE A 19 1.71 14.14 -0.42
C PHE A 19 2.69 13.80 0.70
N PRO A 20 2.81 14.67 1.72
CA PRO A 20 3.61 14.36 2.89
C PRO A 20 2.96 13.25 3.71
N ILE A 21 3.78 12.43 4.35
CA ILE A 21 3.34 11.42 5.31
C ILE A 21 2.70 12.11 6.51
N ARG A 22 1.49 11.70 6.88
CA ARG A 22 0.75 12.24 8.03
C ARG A 22 0.90 11.33 9.23
N ALA A 23 2.04 11.42 9.92
CA ALA A 23 2.34 10.60 11.09
C ALA A 23 1.26 10.65 12.20
N LYS A 24 0.49 11.74 12.30
CA LYS A 24 -0.65 11.87 13.23
C LYS A 24 -1.81 10.89 12.97
N TYR A 25 -1.85 10.27 11.81
CA TYR A 25 -2.81 9.23 11.42
C TYR A 25 -2.12 7.86 11.27
N ASP A 26 -0.94 7.69 11.88
CA ASP A 26 -0.13 6.48 11.79
C ASP A 26 0.26 6.10 10.34
N GLU A 27 0.35 7.09 9.46
CA GLU A 27 0.92 6.89 8.13
C GLU A 27 2.42 6.66 8.24
N VAL A 28 2.89 5.61 7.58
CA VAL A 28 4.30 5.18 7.53
C VAL A 28 4.69 4.98 6.08
N ASP A 29 5.93 5.31 5.76
CA ASP A 29 6.50 5.02 4.43
C ASP A 29 6.90 3.55 4.32
N TYR A 30 6.57 2.90 3.21
CA TYR A 30 6.89 1.50 2.97
C TYR A 30 7.87 1.37 1.79
N PRO A 31 9.17 1.59 1.99
CA PRO A 31 10.16 1.66 0.91
C PRO A 31 10.46 0.30 0.28
N THR A 32 10.08 -0.80 0.94
CA THR A 32 10.38 -2.15 0.49
C THR A 32 9.38 -2.62 -0.55
N ILE A 33 9.84 -2.71 -1.80
CA ILE A 33 9.06 -3.31 -2.89
C ILE A 33 9.40 -4.81 -2.99
N PHE A 34 8.39 -5.66 -2.76
CA PHE A 34 8.52 -7.10 -2.93
C PHE A 34 8.32 -7.49 -4.40
N ALA A 35 9.42 -7.60 -5.16
CA ALA A 35 9.38 -8.02 -6.57
C ALA A 35 8.73 -9.41 -6.78
N LYS A 36 8.77 -10.26 -5.74
CA LYS A 36 8.00 -11.50 -5.65
C LYS A 36 7.17 -11.43 -4.38
N PRO A 37 5.87 -11.11 -4.47
CA PRO A 37 5.02 -11.05 -3.30
C PRO A 37 4.90 -12.43 -2.65
N ILE A 38 4.60 -12.43 -1.34
CA ILE A 38 4.36 -13.67 -0.61
C ILE A 38 3.16 -14.37 -1.23
N LYS A 39 3.31 -15.64 -1.63
CA LYS A 39 2.30 -16.36 -2.40
C LYS A 39 0.92 -16.39 -1.72
N ILE A 40 0.89 -16.61 -0.40
CA ILE A 40 -0.38 -16.70 0.33
C ILE A 40 -1.14 -15.37 0.33
N THR A 41 -0.44 -14.23 0.36
CA THR A 41 -1.12 -12.92 0.34
C THR A 41 -1.72 -12.65 -1.03
N THR A 42 -1.00 -12.94 -2.11
CA THR A 42 -1.54 -12.81 -3.49
C THR A 42 -2.71 -13.75 -3.73
N GLN A 43 -2.61 -15.01 -3.29
CA GLN A 43 -3.71 -15.97 -3.45
C GLN A 43 -4.98 -15.56 -2.71
N THR A 44 -4.86 -15.06 -1.47
CA THR A 44 -6.02 -14.55 -0.73
C THR A 44 -6.70 -13.40 -1.47
N LEU A 45 -5.93 -12.49 -2.08
CA LEU A 45 -6.49 -11.38 -2.86
C LEU A 45 -7.21 -11.88 -4.11
N GLU A 46 -6.58 -12.79 -4.87
CA GLU A 46 -7.14 -13.34 -6.11
C GLU A 46 -8.40 -14.18 -5.87
N SER A 47 -8.47 -14.92 -4.76
CA SER A 47 -9.58 -15.84 -4.48
C SER A 47 -10.85 -15.17 -3.93
N ASN A 48 -10.81 -13.85 -3.65
CA ASN A 48 -11.90 -13.15 -2.98
C ASN A 48 -12.43 -11.97 -3.79
N ALA A 49 -13.63 -12.15 -4.39
CA ALA A 49 -14.31 -11.08 -5.11
C ALA A 49 -14.87 -9.97 -4.18
N ASN A 50 -15.19 -10.31 -2.93
CA ASN A 50 -15.70 -9.34 -1.95
C ASN A 50 -14.60 -8.95 -0.95
N CYS A 51 -14.12 -7.71 -1.08
CA CYS A 51 -13.05 -7.16 -0.23
C CYS A 51 -13.47 -7.04 1.24
N ILE A 52 -14.69 -6.61 1.53
CA ILE A 52 -15.17 -6.41 2.91
C ILE A 52 -15.22 -7.75 3.65
N GLU A 53 -15.69 -8.80 3.00
CA GLU A 53 -15.72 -10.15 3.57
C GLU A 53 -14.31 -10.70 3.77
N MET A 54 -13.42 -10.51 2.79
CA MET A 54 -12.04 -10.96 2.86
C MET A 54 -11.31 -10.35 4.07
N VAL A 55 -11.39 -9.03 4.24
CA VAL A 55 -10.74 -8.33 5.34
C VAL A 55 -11.26 -8.80 6.71
N LYS A 56 -12.55 -9.12 6.80
CA LYS A 56 -13.16 -9.56 8.06
C LYS A 56 -12.79 -10.99 8.45
N PHE A 57 -12.66 -11.89 7.47
CA PHE A 57 -12.69 -13.33 7.76
C PHE A 57 -11.60 -14.16 7.08
N LYS A 58 -10.91 -13.66 6.06
CA LYS A 58 -10.09 -14.49 5.16
C LYS A 58 -8.64 -14.02 5.00
N LEU A 59 -8.20 -13.04 5.79
CA LEU A 59 -6.80 -12.63 5.79
C LEU A 59 -5.90 -13.74 6.36
N PRO A 60 -4.71 -13.96 5.80
CA PRO A 60 -3.75 -14.92 6.35
C PRO A 60 -3.30 -14.50 7.75
N THR A 61 -3.26 -15.45 8.68
CA THR A 61 -2.75 -15.23 10.04
C THR A 61 -1.28 -15.63 10.20
N LEU A 62 -0.71 -16.28 9.17
CA LEU A 62 0.66 -16.77 9.09
C LEU A 62 1.17 -16.50 7.66
N LEU A 63 2.46 -16.16 7.54
CA LEU A 63 3.14 -15.82 6.28
C LEU A 63 4.04 -16.96 5.79
#